data_AF-A0AAX3FVH5-F1
#
_entry.id   AF-A0AAX3FVH5-F1
#
_cell.length_a   1.000
_cell.length_b   1.000
_cell.length_c   1.000
_cell.angle_alpha   90.00
_cell.angle_beta   90.00
_cell.angle_gamma   90.00
#
_symmetry.space_group_name_H-M   'P 1'
#
loop_
_entity.id
_entity.type
_entity.pdbx_description
1 polymer ?
#
loop_
_entity_poly.entity_id
_entity_poly.type
_entity_poly.pdbx_seq_one_letter_code
_entity_poly.pdbx_strand_id
1 'polypeptide(L)'
;MTDQQPTSHSMLSAGLIKYLSAQPLYGLCREQLAAVCHLIDQCCQRIQTGGIDSDLRSMCIKTTMHEEIIFQYASTDNRARLAHWVRQYSNCYSASDREAHAAYIMACAVKALEVLNDWMRAADNAAWLHIKEIPTDWPWDLYCRFVESQVDTAERTRALDEYVFYLQPITSLPCLIDDELTPLADQAMRSAIRSKGGIISGMERSQDVNARDSAIISQADHYLAMGMPRKNVKTAVHAWLKREVAKPLKQRPEWVTPETEKALTRKSVEAILERNFVL
;
A
#
# COMPACT_ATOMS: atom_id res chain seq x y z
N MET A 1 -17.97 17.84 -25.99
CA MET A 1 -18.18 16.39 -26.16
C MET A 1 -17.08 15.72 -25.36
N THR A 2 -17.40 15.36 -24.13
CA THR A 2 -16.51 14.67 -23.20
C THR A 2 -16.69 13.19 -23.44
N ASP A 3 -15.73 12.57 -24.13
CA ASP A 3 -15.64 11.11 -24.24
C ASP A 3 -15.32 10.55 -22.84
N GLN A 4 -16.38 10.15 -22.13
CA GLN A 4 -16.26 9.15 -21.08
C GLN A 4 -16.14 7.80 -21.79
N GLN A 5 -14.91 7.35 -22.04
CA GLN A 5 -14.68 5.94 -22.30
C GLN A 5 -15.11 5.16 -21.03
N PRO A 6 -16.09 4.25 -21.13
CA PRO A 6 -16.39 3.36 -20.02
C PRO A 6 -15.18 2.43 -19.87
N THR A 7 -14.47 2.54 -18.75
CA THR A 7 -13.52 1.52 -18.32
C THR A 7 -14.30 0.22 -18.17
N SER A 8 -14.28 -0.59 -19.22
CA SER A 8 -14.84 -1.93 -19.24
C SER A 8 -14.03 -2.79 -18.27
N HIS A 9 -14.42 -2.74 -16.99
CA HIS A 9 -14.05 -3.74 -16.00
C HIS A 9 -14.55 -5.09 -16.51
N SER A 10 -13.62 -5.86 -17.07
CA SER A 10 -13.83 -7.26 -17.43
C SER A 10 -14.40 -8.01 -16.23
N MET A 11 -15.40 -8.87 -16.47
CA MET A 11 -15.99 -9.74 -15.43
C MET A 11 -14.95 -10.69 -14.78
N LEU A 12 -13.75 -10.83 -15.36
CA LEU A 12 -12.73 -11.79 -14.93
C LEU A 12 -12.07 -11.39 -13.60
N SER A 13 -11.66 -10.13 -13.43
CA SER A 13 -11.07 -9.66 -12.18
C SER A 13 -12.08 -9.25 -11.11
N ALA A 14 -13.38 -9.15 -11.45
CA ALA A 14 -14.43 -8.72 -10.51
C ALA A 14 -14.53 -9.62 -9.27
N GLY A 15 -14.37 -10.94 -9.43
CA GLY A 15 -14.33 -11.88 -8.31
C GLY A 15 -13.11 -11.68 -7.40
N LEU A 16 -11.94 -11.41 -8.01
CA LEU A 16 -10.70 -11.16 -7.29
C LEU A 16 -10.74 -9.82 -6.54
N ILE A 17 -11.25 -8.77 -7.17
CA ILE A 17 -11.45 -7.47 -6.52
C ILE A 17 -12.43 -7.61 -5.36
N LYS A 18 -13.54 -8.33 -5.53
CA LYS A 18 -14.49 -8.60 -4.44
C LYS A 18 -13.80 -9.31 -3.27
N TYR A 19 -12.98 -10.32 -3.57
CA TYR A 19 -12.21 -11.05 -2.56
C TYR A 19 -11.23 -10.14 -1.81
N LEU A 20 -10.44 -9.34 -2.53
CA LEU A 20 -9.47 -8.42 -1.95
C LEU A 20 -10.14 -7.29 -1.16
N SER A 21 -11.29 -6.78 -1.62
CA SER A 21 -12.05 -5.71 -0.97
C SER A 21 -12.67 -6.11 0.36
N ALA A 22 -12.77 -7.41 0.64
CA ALA A 22 -13.20 -7.93 1.92
C ALA A 22 -12.09 -7.90 2.99
N GLN A 23 -10.89 -7.45 2.66
CA GLN A 23 -9.79 -7.30 3.62
C GLN A 23 -9.78 -5.89 4.23
N PRO A 24 -9.43 -5.75 5.53
CA PRO A 24 -9.51 -4.48 6.24
C PRO A 24 -8.59 -3.39 5.67
N LEU A 25 -7.46 -3.80 5.09
CA LEU A 25 -6.43 -2.90 4.58
C LEU A 25 -6.55 -2.61 3.08
N TYR A 26 -7.61 -3.09 2.42
CA TYR A 26 -7.83 -2.89 0.98
C TYR A 26 -7.81 -1.41 0.60
N GLY A 27 -8.36 -0.53 1.44
CA GLY A 27 -8.36 0.92 1.22
C GLY A 27 -6.97 1.52 1.00
N LEU A 28 -5.94 0.95 1.64
CA LEU A 28 -4.55 1.42 1.55
C LEU A 28 -3.84 0.98 0.28
N CYS A 29 -4.31 -0.09 -0.38
CA CYS A 29 -3.69 -0.67 -1.58
C CYS A 29 -4.59 -0.65 -2.81
N ARG A 30 -5.81 -0.09 -2.70
CA ARG A 30 -6.86 -0.13 -3.73
C ARG A 30 -6.35 0.28 -5.11
N GLU A 31 -5.56 1.35 -5.20
CA GLU A 31 -5.05 1.85 -6.48
C GLU A 31 -4.07 0.87 -7.13
N GLN A 32 -3.16 0.29 -6.35
CA GLN A 32 -2.18 -0.69 -6.83
C GLN A 32 -2.88 -2.00 -7.23
N LEU A 33 -3.81 -2.49 -6.41
CA LEU A 33 -4.58 -3.69 -6.70
C LEU A 33 -5.46 -3.51 -7.95
N ALA A 34 -6.11 -2.35 -8.11
CA ALA A 34 -6.89 -2.06 -9.30
C ALA A 34 -6.04 -2.02 -10.57
N ALA A 35 -4.84 -1.41 -10.51
CA ALA A 35 -3.92 -1.34 -11.64
C ALA A 35 -3.44 -2.73 -12.09
N VAL A 36 -3.08 -3.59 -11.15
CA VAL A 36 -2.63 -4.96 -11.47
C VAL A 36 -3.78 -5.84 -11.94
N CYS A 37 -4.97 -5.74 -11.34
CA CYS A 37 -6.16 -6.44 -11.83
C CYS A 37 -6.47 -6.04 -13.28
N HIS A 38 -6.35 -4.76 -13.62
CA HIS A 38 -6.53 -4.30 -15.00
C HIS A 38 -5.46 -4.90 -15.94
N LEU A 39 -4.20 -4.95 -15.52
CA LEU A 39 -3.12 -5.58 -16.27
C LEU A 39 -3.40 -7.08 -16.53
N ILE A 40 -3.87 -7.81 -15.50
CA ILE A 40 -4.26 -9.22 -15.61
C ILE A 40 -5.42 -9.39 -16.60
N ASP A 41 -6.43 -8.51 -16.56
CA ASP A 41 -7.54 -8.56 -17.51
C ASP A 41 -7.07 -8.39 -18.95
N GLN A 42 -6.12 -7.48 -19.21
CA GLN A 42 -5.53 -7.31 -20.54
C GLN A 42 -4.75 -8.55 -21.00
N CYS A 43 -3.99 -9.18 -20.10
CA CYS A 43 -3.31 -10.43 -20.42
C CYS A 43 -4.30 -11.57 -20.74
N CYS A 44 -5.38 -11.69 -19.95
CA CYS A 44 -6.44 -12.68 -20.18
C CYS A 44 -7.06 -12.52 -21.57
N GLN A 45 -7.33 -11.29 -22.02
CA GLN A 45 -7.89 -11.03 -23.35
C GLN A 45 -6.95 -11.52 -24.46
N ARG A 46 -5.64 -11.28 -24.34
CA ARG A 46 -4.64 -11.75 -25.31
C ARG A 46 -4.52 -13.26 -25.38
N ILE A 47 -4.69 -13.95 -24.26
CA ILE A 47 -4.61 -15.41 -24.19
C ILE A 47 -5.90 -16.07 -24.70
N GLN A 48 -7.06 -15.44 -24.52
CA GLN A 48 -8.36 -15.98 -24.94
C GLN A 48 -8.61 -15.86 -26.45
N THR A 49 -7.92 -14.96 -27.16
CA THR A 49 -8.06 -14.80 -28.62
C THR A 49 -7.65 -16.01 -29.46
N GLY A 50 -6.95 -17.01 -28.88
CA GLY A 50 -6.50 -18.24 -29.55
C GLY A 50 -7.40 -19.48 -29.40
N GLY A 51 -8.49 -19.39 -28.64
CA GLY A 51 -9.31 -20.56 -28.24
C GLY A 51 -8.86 -21.15 -26.90
N ILE A 52 -9.82 -21.54 -26.05
CA ILE A 52 -9.52 -22.01 -24.69
C ILE A 52 -9.08 -23.47 -24.74
N ASP A 53 -7.79 -23.70 -24.94
CA ASP A 53 -7.17 -25.00 -24.65
C ASP A 53 -6.80 -25.08 -23.16
N SER A 54 -6.92 -26.26 -22.54
CA SER A 54 -6.44 -26.52 -21.17
C SER A 54 -4.96 -26.20 -20.99
N ASP A 55 -4.19 -26.27 -22.08
CA ASP A 55 -2.76 -26.01 -22.10
C ASP A 55 -2.42 -24.55 -21.79
N LEU A 56 -3.26 -23.58 -22.18
CA LEU A 56 -3.02 -22.15 -21.93
C LEU A 56 -3.24 -21.77 -20.46
N ARG A 57 -4.19 -22.42 -19.78
CA ARG A 57 -4.37 -22.24 -18.32
C ARG A 57 -3.20 -22.85 -17.55
N SER A 58 -2.77 -24.04 -17.96
CA SER A 58 -1.58 -24.70 -17.42
C SER A 58 -0.33 -23.84 -17.63
N MET A 59 -0.22 -23.16 -18.78
CA MET A 59 0.86 -22.23 -19.07
C MET A 59 0.92 -21.08 -18.06
N CYS A 60 -0.18 -20.34 -17.85
CA CYS A 60 -0.18 -19.20 -16.94
C CYS A 60 0.24 -19.60 -15.52
N ILE A 61 -0.26 -20.74 -15.03
CA ILE A 61 0.08 -21.26 -13.70
C ILE A 61 1.57 -21.59 -13.61
N LYS A 62 2.10 -22.37 -14.55
CA LYS A 62 3.52 -22.78 -14.54
C LYS A 62 4.46 -21.61 -14.76
N THR A 63 4.10 -20.67 -15.62
CA THR A 63 4.87 -19.43 -15.82
C THR A 63 4.92 -18.63 -14.52
N THR A 64 3.84 -18.56 -13.76
CA THR A 64 3.83 -17.90 -12.43
C THR A 64 4.70 -18.65 -11.42
N MET A 65 4.71 -19.98 -11.44
CA MET A 65 5.56 -20.79 -10.56
C MET A 65 7.05 -20.66 -10.88
N HIS A 66 7.40 -20.44 -12.15
CA HIS A 66 8.79 -20.38 -12.62
C HIS A 66 9.23 -18.97 -13.03
N GLU A 67 8.50 -17.93 -12.63
CA GLU A 67 8.69 -16.54 -13.07
C GLU A 67 10.14 -16.08 -12.89
N GLU A 68 10.70 -16.24 -11.70
CA GLU A 68 12.08 -15.80 -11.39
C GLU A 68 13.13 -16.51 -12.25
N ILE A 69 12.95 -17.81 -12.47
CA ILE A 69 13.88 -18.61 -13.30
C ILE A 69 13.78 -18.15 -14.76
N ILE A 70 12.56 -17.94 -15.26
CA ILE A 70 12.32 -17.42 -16.62
C ILE A 70 12.97 -16.04 -16.77
N PHE A 71 12.84 -15.17 -15.76
CA PHE A 71 13.48 -13.86 -15.74
C PHE A 71 15.02 -13.94 -15.83
N GLN A 72 15.65 -14.79 -15.01
CA GLN A 72 17.11 -14.96 -15.00
C GLN A 72 17.66 -15.40 -16.37
N TYR A 73 16.97 -16.31 -17.06
CA TYR A 73 17.37 -16.74 -18.40
C TYR A 73 17.01 -15.75 -19.50
N ALA A 74 15.90 -15.00 -19.34
CA ALA A 74 15.49 -14.00 -20.32
C ALA A 74 16.32 -12.71 -20.25
N SER A 75 16.86 -12.38 -19.07
CA SER A 75 17.66 -11.17 -18.82
C SER A 75 19.12 -11.28 -19.27
N THR A 76 19.62 -12.50 -19.48
CA THR A 76 21.02 -12.78 -19.83
C THR A 76 21.29 -12.89 -21.33
N ASP A 77 20.26 -12.93 -22.18
CA ASP A 77 20.37 -13.22 -23.62
C ASP A 77 19.77 -12.10 -24.50
N ASN A 78 20.29 -11.92 -25.72
CA ASN A 78 19.93 -10.81 -26.61
C ASN A 78 18.54 -11.02 -27.24
N ARG A 79 17.56 -10.22 -26.77
CA ARG A 79 16.28 -9.81 -27.39
C ARG A 79 15.21 -10.83 -27.80
N ALA A 80 15.42 -12.16 -27.85
CA ALA A 80 14.44 -13.05 -28.52
C ALA A 80 13.93 -14.30 -27.78
N ARG A 81 14.11 -14.47 -26.46
CA ARG A 81 13.83 -15.78 -25.81
C ARG A 81 12.83 -15.81 -24.66
N LEU A 82 12.18 -14.71 -24.29
CA LEU A 82 11.16 -14.77 -23.23
C LEU A 82 10.08 -15.79 -23.58
N ALA A 83 9.52 -15.70 -24.79
CA ALA A 83 8.53 -16.67 -25.25
C ALA A 83 9.07 -18.11 -25.28
N HIS A 84 10.34 -18.32 -25.67
CA HIS A 84 10.96 -19.64 -25.64
C HIS A 84 11.02 -20.22 -24.22
N TRP A 85 11.50 -19.45 -23.25
CA TRP A 85 11.60 -19.91 -21.86
C TRP A 85 10.22 -20.13 -21.23
N VAL A 86 9.26 -19.26 -21.51
CA VAL A 86 7.87 -19.46 -21.10
C VAL A 86 7.32 -20.80 -21.62
N ARG A 87 7.51 -21.12 -22.91
CA ARG A 87 7.10 -22.42 -23.48
C ARG A 87 7.83 -23.60 -22.82
N GLN A 88 9.13 -23.47 -22.62
CA GLN A 88 9.96 -24.52 -22.04
C GLN A 88 9.54 -24.86 -20.60
N TYR A 89 9.28 -23.85 -19.77
CA TYR A 89 8.89 -24.06 -18.36
C TYR A 89 7.39 -24.36 -18.20
N SER A 90 6.55 -23.99 -19.17
CA SER A 90 5.13 -24.35 -19.17
C SER A 90 4.81 -25.70 -19.83
N ASN A 91 5.72 -26.22 -20.66
CA ASN A 91 5.46 -27.28 -21.64
C ASN A 91 4.38 -26.93 -22.69
N CYS A 92 4.09 -25.63 -22.91
CA CYS A 92 3.10 -25.18 -23.88
C CYS A 92 3.77 -24.70 -25.18
N TYR A 93 4.30 -25.64 -25.97
CA TYR A 93 5.11 -25.30 -27.16
C TYR A 93 4.31 -24.68 -28.32
N SER A 94 2.99 -24.85 -28.33
CA SER A 94 2.08 -24.30 -29.34
C SER A 94 1.74 -22.82 -29.13
N ALA A 95 1.99 -22.27 -27.94
CA ALA A 95 1.69 -20.88 -27.64
C ALA A 95 2.46 -19.94 -28.57
N SER A 96 1.81 -18.89 -29.08
CA SER A 96 2.44 -17.82 -29.83
C SER A 96 3.35 -16.96 -28.93
N ASP A 97 4.24 -16.16 -29.54
CA ASP A 97 5.11 -15.26 -28.76
C ASP A 97 4.27 -14.26 -27.96
N ARG A 98 3.15 -13.79 -28.54
CA ARG A 98 2.22 -12.87 -27.89
C ARG A 98 1.54 -13.48 -26.67
N GLU A 99 1.11 -14.73 -26.76
CA GLU A 99 0.50 -15.45 -25.63
C GLU A 99 1.53 -15.75 -24.54
N ALA A 100 2.75 -16.12 -24.93
CA ALA A 100 3.83 -16.39 -23.99
C ALA A 100 4.28 -15.12 -23.25
N HIS A 101 4.39 -13.98 -23.95
CA HIS A 101 4.65 -12.69 -23.32
C HIS A 101 3.51 -12.28 -22.38
N ALA A 102 2.25 -12.41 -22.81
CA ALA A 102 1.09 -12.13 -21.96
C ALA A 102 1.06 -13.01 -20.69
N ALA A 103 1.43 -14.29 -20.80
CA ALA A 103 1.52 -15.20 -19.66
C ALA A 103 2.61 -14.78 -18.67
N TYR A 104 3.76 -14.32 -19.16
CA TYR A 104 4.82 -13.80 -18.31
C TYR A 104 4.45 -12.47 -17.64
N ILE A 105 3.87 -11.52 -18.39
CA ILE A 105 3.36 -10.27 -17.82
C ILE A 105 2.30 -10.56 -16.75
N MET A 106 1.42 -11.53 -17.00
CA MET A 106 0.43 -11.98 -16.01
C MET A 106 1.12 -12.57 -14.77
N ALA A 107 2.18 -13.36 -14.91
CA ALA A 107 2.94 -13.90 -13.79
C ALA A 107 3.52 -12.80 -12.91
N CYS A 108 4.18 -11.81 -13.51
CA CYS A 108 4.69 -10.61 -12.81
C CYS A 108 3.57 -9.87 -12.06
N ALA A 109 2.42 -9.69 -12.72
CA ALA A 109 1.24 -9.05 -12.15
C ALA A 109 0.68 -9.83 -10.95
N VAL A 110 0.53 -11.15 -11.08
CA VAL A 110 0.05 -12.03 -10.00
C VAL A 110 1.01 -12.01 -8.81
N LYS A 111 2.33 -12.02 -9.04
CA LYS A 111 3.33 -11.91 -7.96
C LYS A 111 3.26 -10.58 -7.23
N ALA A 112 3.11 -9.48 -7.96
CA ALA A 112 2.91 -8.17 -7.35
C ALA A 112 1.61 -8.11 -6.51
N LEU A 113 0.53 -8.77 -6.96
CA LEU A 113 -0.72 -8.88 -6.22
C LEU A 113 -0.57 -9.74 -4.96
N GLU A 114 0.14 -10.86 -5.05
CA GLU A 114 0.44 -11.78 -3.95
C GLU A 114 1.13 -11.04 -2.79
N VAL A 115 2.16 -10.24 -3.09
CA VAL A 115 2.86 -9.40 -2.09
C VAL A 115 1.89 -8.51 -1.30
N LEU A 116 1.01 -7.77 -1.98
CA LEU A 116 0.08 -6.86 -1.30
C LEU A 116 -0.98 -7.63 -0.51
N ASN A 117 -1.47 -8.75 -1.05
CA ASN A 117 -2.41 -9.61 -0.35
C ASN A 117 -1.81 -10.20 0.93
N ASP A 118 -0.57 -10.68 0.85
CA ASP A 118 0.12 -11.30 1.97
C ASP A 118 0.48 -10.27 3.03
N TRP A 119 0.90 -9.08 2.63
CA TRP A 119 1.07 -7.95 3.54
C TRP A 119 -0.24 -7.59 4.26
N MET A 120 -1.35 -7.43 3.53
CA MET A 120 -2.64 -7.09 4.15
C MET A 120 -3.08 -8.12 5.19
N ARG A 121 -2.92 -9.42 4.88
CA ARG A 121 -3.23 -10.51 5.81
C ARG A 121 -2.29 -10.58 7.00
N ALA A 122 -0.99 -10.40 6.78
CA ALA A 122 0.01 -10.43 7.84
C ALA A 122 -0.21 -9.27 8.81
N ALA A 123 -0.45 -8.06 8.29
CA ALA A 123 -0.71 -6.87 9.10
C ALA A 123 -2.04 -6.97 9.87
N ASP A 124 -3.09 -7.54 9.26
CA ASP A 124 -4.34 -7.85 9.98
C ASP A 124 -4.08 -8.81 11.15
N ASN A 125 -3.46 -9.96 10.89
CA ASN A 125 -3.12 -10.93 11.94
C ASN A 125 -2.25 -10.31 13.05
N ALA A 126 -1.29 -9.46 12.69
CA ALA A 126 -0.40 -8.77 13.63
C ALA A 126 -1.17 -7.80 14.54
N ALA A 127 -2.19 -7.10 14.02
CA ALA A 127 -3.03 -6.17 14.79
C ALA A 127 -3.75 -6.87 15.95
N TRP A 128 -3.98 -8.17 15.87
CA TRP A 128 -4.71 -8.95 16.86
C TRP A 128 -3.83 -9.76 17.82
N LEU A 129 -2.50 -9.84 17.59
CA LEU A 129 -1.60 -10.69 18.39
C LEU A 129 -1.63 -10.41 19.90
N HIS A 130 -1.93 -9.17 20.29
CA HIS A 130 -1.95 -8.72 21.68
C HIS A 130 -3.36 -8.65 22.29
N ILE A 131 -4.39 -8.99 21.51
CA ILE A 131 -5.79 -8.92 21.92
C ILE A 131 -6.29 -10.33 22.23
N LYS A 132 -6.72 -10.55 23.48
CA LYS A 132 -7.17 -11.87 23.95
C LYS A 132 -8.52 -12.30 23.39
N GLU A 133 -9.41 -11.35 23.11
CA GLU A 133 -10.74 -11.61 22.55
C GLU A 133 -10.98 -10.64 21.39
N ILE A 134 -11.03 -11.17 20.18
CA ILE A 134 -11.35 -10.39 18.97
C ILE A 134 -12.85 -10.05 19.03
N PRO A 135 -13.23 -8.76 19.07
CA PRO A 135 -14.63 -8.38 19.10
C PRO A 135 -15.35 -8.82 17.82
N THR A 136 -16.42 -9.60 17.97
CA THR A 136 -17.18 -10.17 16.84
C THR A 136 -18.34 -9.30 16.37
N ASP A 137 -18.66 -8.24 17.12
CA ASP A 137 -19.81 -7.34 16.91
C ASP A 137 -19.42 -5.97 16.34
N TRP A 138 -18.14 -5.77 16.00
CA TRP A 138 -17.68 -4.50 15.47
C TRP A 138 -18.22 -4.20 14.08
N PRO A 139 -18.73 -2.98 13.83
CA PRO A 139 -19.01 -2.50 12.49
C PRO A 139 -17.75 -2.58 11.62
N TRP A 140 -17.90 -2.98 10.35
CA TRP A 140 -16.76 -3.18 9.44
C TRP A 140 -15.84 -1.96 9.33
N ASP A 141 -16.40 -0.75 9.26
CA ASP A 141 -15.62 0.49 9.20
C ASP A 141 -14.84 0.79 10.49
N LEU A 142 -15.31 0.29 11.64
CA LEU A 142 -14.57 0.39 12.90
C LEU A 142 -13.42 -0.61 12.92
N TYR A 143 -13.68 -1.85 12.48
CA TYR A 143 -12.66 -2.88 12.32
C TYR A 143 -11.53 -2.43 11.40
N CYS A 144 -11.85 -1.94 10.20
CA CYS A 144 -10.85 -1.45 9.25
C CYS A 144 -10.01 -0.33 9.84
N ARG A 145 -10.63 0.70 10.44
CA ARG A 145 -9.90 1.82 11.07
C ARG A 145 -9.00 1.36 12.21
N PHE A 146 -9.42 0.36 12.98
CA PHE A 146 -8.60 -0.22 14.03
C PHE A 146 -7.37 -0.90 13.43
N VAL A 147 -7.55 -1.82 12.49
CA VAL A 147 -6.42 -2.53 11.84
C VAL A 147 -5.48 -1.55 11.16
N GLU A 148 -6.00 -0.58 10.40
CA GLU A 148 -5.22 0.49 9.78
C GLU A 148 -4.38 1.28 10.80
N SER A 149 -4.89 1.50 12.02
CA SER A 149 -4.15 2.19 13.08
C SER A 149 -2.99 1.38 13.67
N GLN A 150 -2.99 0.06 13.48
CA GLN A 150 -1.93 -0.84 13.95
C GLN A 150 -0.88 -1.15 12.88
N VAL A 151 -1.10 -0.72 11.63
CA VAL A 151 -0.20 -1.00 10.51
C VAL A 151 1.19 -0.38 10.73
N ASP A 152 2.23 -1.21 10.62
CA ASP A 152 3.59 -0.71 10.42
C ASP A 152 3.74 -0.15 8.99
N THR A 153 3.83 1.17 8.90
CA THR A 153 4.05 1.89 7.65
C THR A 153 5.38 1.54 6.95
N ALA A 154 6.41 1.09 7.68
CA ALA A 154 7.65 0.60 7.10
C ALA A 154 7.46 -0.76 6.41
N GLU A 155 6.65 -1.66 6.99
CA GLU A 155 6.24 -2.91 6.34
C GLU A 155 5.42 -2.63 5.08
N ARG A 156 4.46 -1.69 5.14
CA ARG A 156 3.71 -1.28 3.94
C ARG A 156 4.62 -0.75 2.85
N THR A 157 5.63 0.06 3.22
CA THR A 157 6.59 0.60 2.25
C THR A 157 7.42 -0.50 1.60
N ARG A 158 7.88 -1.48 2.39
CA ARG A 158 8.58 -2.67 1.86
C ARG A 158 7.70 -3.48 0.91
N ALA A 159 6.43 -3.70 1.25
CA ALA A 159 5.48 -4.37 0.37
C ALA A 159 5.26 -3.62 -0.96
N LEU A 160 5.24 -2.28 -0.94
CA LEU A 160 5.18 -1.48 -2.17
C LEU A 160 6.47 -1.55 -2.99
N ASP A 161 7.64 -1.62 -2.35
CA ASP A 161 8.92 -1.79 -3.05
C ASP A 161 9.00 -3.19 -3.71
N GLU A 162 8.57 -4.25 -3.01
CA GLU A 162 8.47 -5.61 -3.56
C GLU A 162 7.43 -5.71 -4.69
N TYR A 163 6.29 -5.04 -4.55
CA TYR A 163 5.31 -4.90 -5.64
C TYR A 163 5.94 -4.28 -6.90
N VAL A 164 6.72 -3.22 -6.75
CA VAL A 164 7.42 -2.58 -7.88
C VAL A 164 8.48 -3.51 -8.46
N PHE A 165 9.21 -4.23 -7.61
CA PHE A 165 10.23 -5.20 -8.03
C PHE A 165 9.63 -6.27 -8.96
N TYR A 166 8.46 -6.83 -8.64
CA TYR A 166 7.82 -7.83 -9.51
C TYR A 166 7.28 -7.26 -10.82
N LEU A 167 6.93 -5.98 -10.89
CA LEU A 167 6.49 -5.34 -12.14
C LEU A 167 7.64 -4.85 -13.01
N GLN A 168 8.82 -4.61 -12.42
CA GLN A 168 9.99 -4.08 -13.11
C GLN A 168 10.38 -4.86 -14.38
N PRO A 169 10.36 -6.21 -14.41
CA PRO A 169 10.69 -6.98 -15.62
C PRO A 169 9.91 -6.58 -16.86
N ILE A 170 8.65 -6.15 -16.72
CA ILE A 170 7.79 -5.75 -17.84
C ILE A 170 8.37 -4.51 -18.54
N THR A 171 8.97 -3.60 -17.78
CA THR A 171 9.54 -2.34 -18.29
C THR A 171 11.03 -2.45 -18.64
N SER A 172 11.75 -3.40 -18.05
CA SER A 172 13.20 -3.52 -18.21
C SER A 172 13.63 -4.58 -19.22
N LEU A 173 12.82 -5.62 -19.48
CA LEU A 173 13.17 -6.65 -20.44
C LEU A 173 13.11 -6.10 -21.87
N PRO A 174 14.19 -6.19 -22.67
CA PRO A 174 14.22 -5.65 -24.03
C PRO A 174 13.13 -6.21 -24.96
N CYS A 175 12.67 -7.44 -24.71
CA CYS A 175 11.60 -8.07 -25.49
C CYS A 175 10.18 -7.57 -25.17
N LEU A 176 10.02 -6.84 -24.07
CA LEU A 176 8.75 -6.27 -23.63
C LEU A 176 8.70 -4.74 -23.73
N ILE A 177 9.82 -4.08 -24.05
CA ILE A 177 9.90 -2.61 -24.02
C ILE A 177 8.88 -1.94 -24.97
N ASP A 178 8.59 -2.59 -26.11
CA ASP A 178 7.63 -2.13 -27.11
C ASP A 178 6.25 -2.83 -26.98
N ASP A 179 6.01 -3.59 -25.91
CA ASP A 179 4.73 -4.27 -25.67
C ASP A 179 3.64 -3.26 -25.24
N GLU A 180 2.41 -3.44 -25.75
CA GLU A 180 1.26 -2.59 -25.43
C GLU A 180 0.93 -2.48 -23.92
N LEU A 181 1.29 -3.48 -23.11
CA LEU A 181 0.99 -3.48 -21.67
C LEU A 181 2.07 -2.81 -20.83
N THR A 182 3.23 -2.53 -21.41
CA THR A 182 4.36 -1.91 -20.70
C THR A 182 4.00 -0.54 -20.11
N PRO A 183 3.26 0.35 -20.79
CA PRO A 183 2.77 1.59 -20.20
C PRO A 183 1.85 1.38 -18.97
N LEU A 184 1.05 0.31 -18.95
CA LEU A 184 0.18 0.00 -17.81
C LEU A 184 1.00 -0.42 -16.60
N ALA A 185 2.05 -1.22 -16.80
CA ALA A 185 2.98 -1.60 -15.73
C ALA A 185 3.76 -0.39 -15.21
N ASP A 186 4.29 0.48 -16.09
CA ASP A 186 4.98 1.71 -15.69
C ASP A 186 4.07 2.63 -14.86
N GLN A 187 2.81 2.82 -15.29
CA GLN A 187 1.84 3.60 -14.53
C GLN A 187 1.57 3.00 -13.14
N ALA A 188 1.42 1.68 -13.06
CA ALA A 188 1.20 0.95 -11.81
C ALA A 188 2.39 1.12 -10.85
N MET A 189 3.62 1.02 -11.35
CA MET A 189 4.85 1.26 -10.58
C MET A 189 4.93 2.71 -10.08
N ARG A 190 4.69 3.70 -10.96
CA ARG A 190 4.73 5.12 -10.57
C ARG A 190 3.69 5.47 -9.52
N SER A 191 2.50 4.86 -9.59
CA SER A 191 1.47 5.02 -8.57
C SER A 191 1.94 4.52 -7.20
N ALA A 192 2.54 3.32 -7.14
CA ALA A 192 3.10 2.76 -5.92
C ALA A 192 4.22 3.65 -5.33
N ILE A 193 5.15 4.12 -6.17
CA ILE A 193 6.24 5.02 -5.76
C ILE A 193 5.69 6.35 -5.21
N ARG A 194 4.66 6.92 -5.84
CA ARG A 194 4.01 8.14 -5.34
C ARG A 194 3.34 7.91 -3.99
N SER A 195 2.67 6.77 -3.82
CA SER A 195 2.04 6.38 -2.56
C SER A 195 3.07 6.32 -1.43
N LYS A 196 4.24 5.70 -1.68
CA LYS A 196 5.40 5.71 -0.77
C LYS A 196 5.83 7.13 -0.40
N GLY A 197 6.01 8.01 -1.38
CA GLY A 197 6.39 9.41 -1.13
C GLY A 197 5.37 10.18 -0.27
N GLY A 198 4.07 9.94 -0.49
CA GLY A 198 3.00 10.52 0.33
C GLY A 198 2.98 10.00 1.77
N ILE A 199 3.30 8.72 1.98
CA ILE A 199 3.40 8.10 3.31
C ILE A 199 4.57 8.67 4.09
N ILE A 200 5.77 8.77 3.48
CA ILE A 200 6.96 9.32 4.15
C ILE A 200 6.68 10.76 4.60
N SER A 201 6.11 11.59 3.73
CA SER A 201 5.69 12.95 4.09
C SER A 201 4.63 12.97 5.20
N GLY A 202 3.73 11.99 5.23
CA GLY A 202 2.77 11.80 6.31
C GLY A 202 3.40 11.35 7.64
N MET A 203 4.44 10.51 7.59
CA MET A 203 5.18 10.02 8.76
C MET A 203 5.97 11.14 9.42
N GLU A 204 6.67 11.97 8.66
CA GLU A 204 7.37 13.15 9.20
C GLU A 204 6.38 14.06 9.93
N ARG A 205 5.23 14.33 9.30
CA ARG A 205 4.15 15.12 9.93
C ARG A 205 3.54 14.44 11.15
N SER A 206 3.37 13.12 11.16
CA SER A 206 2.75 12.41 12.28
C SER A 206 3.71 12.22 13.45
N GLN A 207 5.02 12.06 13.21
CA GLN A 207 6.05 12.06 14.25
C GLN A 207 6.13 13.42 14.93
N ASP A 208 6.11 14.51 14.16
CA ASP A 208 6.04 15.88 14.70
C ASP A 208 4.79 16.10 15.56
N VAL A 209 3.62 15.63 15.09
CA VAL A 209 2.36 15.72 15.84
C VAL A 209 2.39 14.85 17.11
N ASN A 210 2.91 13.63 17.03
CA ASN A 210 3.00 12.72 18.18
C ASN A 210 3.95 13.26 19.25
N ALA A 211 5.11 13.80 18.88
CA ALA A 211 6.05 14.40 19.83
C ALA A 211 5.40 15.59 20.57
N ARG A 212 4.63 16.41 19.85
CA ARG A 212 3.86 17.53 20.44
C ARG A 212 2.75 17.03 21.37
N ASP A 213 1.99 16.03 20.97
CA ASP A 213 0.88 15.49 21.75
C ASP A 213 1.41 14.79 23.03
N SER A 214 2.53 14.07 22.94
CA SER A 214 3.25 13.52 24.11
C SER A 214 3.73 14.62 25.07
N ALA A 215 4.24 15.74 24.56
CA ALA A 215 4.64 16.87 25.40
C ALA A 215 3.43 17.53 26.11
N ILE A 216 2.28 17.62 25.42
CA ILE A 216 1.01 18.11 25.99
C ILE A 216 0.54 17.20 27.14
N ILE A 217 0.59 15.89 26.95
CA ILE A 217 0.22 14.89 27.98
C ILE A 217 1.16 14.98 29.19
N SER A 218 2.47 14.95 28.94
CA SER A 218 3.48 15.04 30.01
C SER A 218 3.32 16.32 30.85
N GLN A 219 3.00 17.44 30.21
CA GLN A 219 2.74 18.69 30.91
C GLN A 219 1.44 18.66 31.73
N ALA A 220 0.40 17.99 31.23
CA ALA A 220 -0.85 17.82 31.96
C ALA A 220 -0.65 16.96 33.21
N ASP A 221 0.08 15.85 33.08
CA ASP A 221 0.44 14.97 34.19
C ASP A 221 1.28 15.70 35.24
N HIS A 222 2.22 16.54 34.80
CA HIS A 222 2.99 17.39 35.70
C HIS A 222 2.08 18.33 36.52
N TYR A 223 1.09 18.98 35.90
CA TYR A 223 0.15 19.84 36.63
C TYR A 223 -0.75 19.05 37.58
N LEU A 224 -1.18 17.84 37.21
CA LEU A 224 -1.95 16.97 38.10
C LEU A 224 -1.12 16.52 39.31
N ALA A 225 0.13 16.13 39.10
CA ALA A 225 1.06 15.75 40.17
C ALA A 225 1.33 16.91 41.14
N MET A 226 1.29 18.16 40.64
CA MET A 226 1.37 19.38 41.45
C MET A 226 0.06 19.72 42.20
N GLY A 227 -0.95 18.85 42.16
CA GLY A 227 -2.22 19.02 42.87
C GLY A 227 -3.23 19.92 42.15
N MET A 228 -3.03 20.22 40.86
CA MET A 228 -3.96 21.05 40.10
C MET A 228 -5.29 20.30 39.87
N PRO A 229 -6.47 20.91 40.14
CA PRO A 229 -7.75 20.30 39.81
C PRO A 229 -7.90 20.05 38.31
N ARG A 230 -8.35 18.86 37.91
CA ARG A 230 -8.54 18.44 36.49
C ARG A 230 -9.23 19.50 35.63
N LYS A 231 -10.28 20.15 36.14
CA LYS A 231 -11.02 21.24 35.44
C LYS A 231 -10.15 22.43 34.98
N ASN A 232 -9.01 22.65 35.64
CA ASN A 232 -8.09 23.75 35.35
C ASN A 232 -6.91 23.35 34.45
N VAL A 233 -6.57 22.06 34.39
CA VAL A 233 -5.40 21.52 33.69
C VAL A 233 -5.41 21.91 32.21
N LYS A 234 -6.54 21.75 31.51
CA LYS A 234 -6.65 22.14 30.09
C LYS A 234 -6.28 23.60 29.82
N THR A 235 -6.61 24.49 30.74
CA THR A 235 -6.37 25.92 30.60
C THR A 235 -4.89 26.24 30.83
N ALA A 236 -4.28 25.59 31.82
CA ALA A 236 -2.86 25.74 32.13
C ALA A 236 -1.98 25.17 31.01
N VAL A 237 -2.30 23.99 30.50
CA VAL A 237 -1.56 23.34 29.40
C VAL A 237 -1.64 24.17 28.11
N HIS A 238 -2.82 24.69 27.76
CA HIS A 238 -2.96 25.58 26.60
C HIS A 238 -2.17 26.90 26.77
N ALA A 239 -2.13 27.48 27.98
CA ALA A 239 -1.34 28.67 28.26
C ALA A 239 0.17 28.40 28.18
N TRP A 240 0.62 27.23 28.66
CA TRP A 240 1.99 26.75 28.50
C TRP A 240 2.36 26.56 27.02
N LEU A 241 1.53 25.85 26.26
CA LEU A 241 1.76 25.59 24.83
C LEU A 241 1.92 26.88 24.02
N LYS A 242 1.09 27.89 24.31
CA LYS A 242 1.22 29.23 23.69
C LYS A 242 2.56 29.89 24.00
N ARG A 243 3.10 29.73 25.20
CA ARG A 243 4.41 30.28 25.58
C ARG A 243 5.55 29.55 24.89
N GLU A 244 5.47 28.22 24.79
CA GLU A 244 6.48 27.40 24.11
C GLU A 244 6.57 27.71 22.60
N VAL A 245 5.44 27.85 21.92
CA VAL A 245 5.39 28.22 20.49
C VAL A 245 5.86 29.67 20.25
N ALA A 246 5.64 30.57 21.21
CA ALA A 246 6.07 31.97 21.13
C ALA A 246 7.58 32.17 21.36
N LYS A 247 8.33 31.14 21.79
CA LYS A 247 9.80 31.24 21.95
C LYS A 247 10.49 31.45 20.59
N PRO A 248 11.65 32.14 20.56
CA PRO A 248 12.49 32.21 19.36
C PRO A 248 12.89 30.81 18.88
N LEU A 249 13.01 30.59 17.57
CA LEU A 249 13.32 29.28 16.96
C LEU A 249 14.48 28.52 17.64
N LYS A 250 15.54 29.23 18.05
CA LYS A 250 16.71 28.63 18.72
C LYS A 250 16.46 28.17 20.17
N GLN A 251 15.34 28.55 20.77
CA GLN A 251 14.95 28.23 22.15
C GLN A 251 13.67 27.39 22.20
N ARG A 252 13.14 27.00 21.05
CA ARG A 252 11.96 26.13 20.96
C ARG A 252 12.35 24.69 21.31
N PRO A 253 11.52 23.98 22.08
CA PRO A 253 11.67 22.54 22.24
C PRO A 253 11.67 21.84 20.88
N GLU A 254 12.39 20.72 20.77
CA GLU A 254 12.55 19.97 19.51
C GLU A 254 11.22 19.53 18.87
N TRP A 255 10.16 19.35 19.68
CA TRP A 255 8.81 19.00 19.20
C TRP A 255 8.01 20.19 18.63
N VAL A 256 8.51 21.43 18.69
CA VAL A 256 7.90 22.61 18.07
C VAL A 256 8.60 22.90 16.73
N THR A 257 8.20 22.18 15.68
CA THR A 257 8.76 22.35 14.33
C THR A 257 8.21 23.60 13.63
N PRO A 258 8.89 24.16 12.60
CA PRO A 258 8.45 25.36 11.87
C PRO A 258 7.03 25.24 11.29
N GLU A 259 6.57 24.02 11.01
CA GLU A 259 5.23 23.74 10.47
C GLU A 259 4.12 23.86 11.54
N THR A 260 4.49 23.87 12.83
CA THR A 260 3.59 24.06 13.98
C THR A 260 3.50 25.51 14.48
N GLU A 261 3.81 26.48 13.61
CA GLU A 261 3.87 27.92 13.91
C GLU A 261 2.60 28.51 14.57
N LYS A 262 1.44 27.85 14.43
CA LYS A 262 0.22 28.22 15.15
C LYS A 262 0.00 27.29 16.33
N ALA A 263 0.02 27.87 17.54
CA ALA A 263 -0.36 27.16 18.76
C ALA A 263 -1.77 26.55 18.63
N LEU A 264 -1.92 25.30 19.08
CA LEU A 264 -3.21 24.60 19.08
C LEU A 264 -4.27 25.40 19.85
N THR A 265 -5.52 25.27 19.40
CA THR A 265 -6.65 25.85 20.13
C THR A 265 -6.88 25.11 21.44
N ARG A 266 -7.45 25.78 22.44
CA ARG A 266 -7.85 25.17 23.72
C ARG A 266 -8.72 23.92 23.54
N LYS A 267 -9.61 23.92 22.53
CA LYS A 267 -10.49 22.78 22.21
C LYS A 267 -9.70 21.58 21.68
N SER A 268 -8.66 21.83 20.88
CA SER A 268 -7.76 20.78 20.38
C SER A 268 -6.93 20.16 21.51
N VAL A 269 -6.42 20.99 22.43
CA VAL A 269 -5.71 20.50 23.63
C VAL A 269 -6.63 19.65 24.51
N GLU A 270 -7.87 20.08 24.73
CA GLU A 270 -8.87 19.29 25.47
C GLU A 270 -9.13 17.94 24.81
N ALA A 271 -9.34 17.90 23.49
CA ALA A 271 -9.55 16.66 22.76
C ALA A 271 -8.34 15.69 22.82
N ILE A 272 -7.11 16.21 22.82
CA ILE A 272 -5.89 15.38 22.96
C ILE A 272 -5.84 14.76 24.37
N LEU A 273 -6.16 15.54 25.41
CA LEU A 273 -6.14 15.05 26.79
C LEU A 273 -7.24 14.03 27.07
N GLU A 274 -8.44 14.23 26.52
CA GLU A 274 -9.56 13.28 26.62
C GLU A 274 -9.26 11.97 25.87
N ARG A 275 -8.72 12.06 24.64
CA ARG A 275 -8.35 10.89 23.82
C ARG A 275 -7.28 10.01 24.49
N ASN A 276 -6.44 10.61 25.33
CA ASN A 276 -5.35 9.92 26.03
C ASN A 276 -5.65 9.69 27.54
N PHE A 277 -6.92 9.80 27.95
CA PHE A 277 -7.40 9.47 29.30
C PHE A 277 -6.76 10.27 30.45
N VAL A 278 -6.26 11.48 30.18
CA VAL A 278 -5.66 12.37 31.20
C VAL A 278 -6.73 13.18 31.94
N LEU A 279 -7.83 13.53 31.25
CA LEU A 279 -8.97 14.27 31.79
C LEU A 279 -10.21 13.39 31.95
#